data_AF-A0AAD2JMJ6-F1
#
_entry.id   AF-A0AAD2JMJ6-F1
#
_cell.length_a   1.000
_cell.length_b   1.000
_cell.length_c   1.000
_cell.angle_alpha   90.00
_cell.angle_beta   90.00
_cell.angle_gamma   90.00
#
_symmetry.space_group_name_H-M   'P 1'
#
loop_
_entity.id
_entity.type
_entity.pdbx_description
1 polymer ?
#
loop_
_entity_poly.entity_id
_entity_poly.type
_entity_poly.pdbx_seq_one_letter_code
_entity_poly.pdbx_strand_id
1 'polypeptide(L)'
;MADISEYKVGIVLSCEDIPKKGGKPMKVLKVDIGSEDDGGIPVVTTAPNVRDGSRVVVAPAGSTVVSEEGEEIQLTKSTVGGHPSWGMICDTRMLGWSGGAAGVAVQLDESFPVGTEPPASKPRPKQQEEDEVPAGPVEDGLFERKLTKEEKKKLAAEKRAAKKAAKAEKTT
;
A
#
# COMPACT_ATOMS: atom_id res chain seq x y z
N MET A 1 10.18 -6.97 19.38
CA MET A 1 10.49 -6.18 18.15
C MET A 1 9.78 -6.94 17.04
N ALA A 2 9.19 -6.29 16.04
CA ALA A 2 8.55 -7.05 14.96
C ALA A 2 9.64 -7.53 14.00
N ASP A 3 9.90 -8.84 13.97
CA ASP A 3 10.84 -9.45 13.04
C ASP A 3 10.19 -9.53 11.66
N ILE A 4 10.47 -8.51 10.83
CA ILE A 4 9.91 -8.37 9.47
C ILE A 4 10.83 -8.94 8.38
N SER A 5 11.97 -9.50 8.76
CA SER A 5 13.02 -10.01 7.85
C SER A 5 12.53 -11.15 6.95
N GLU A 6 11.48 -11.87 7.38
CA GLU A 6 10.92 -12.98 6.60
C GLU A 6 9.78 -12.52 5.66
N TYR A 7 9.38 -11.26 5.72
CA TYR A 7 8.26 -10.74 4.94
C TYR A 7 8.75 -10.32 3.56
N LYS A 8 7.87 -10.41 2.57
CA LYS A 8 8.18 -10.05 1.19
C LYS A 8 7.16 -9.09 0.62
N VAL A 9 7.64 -8.21 -0.25
CA VAL A 9 6.79 -7.40 -1.11
C VAL A 9 6.20 -8.30 -2.20
N GLY A 10 4.89 -8.24 -2.37
CA GLY A 10 4.17 -9.01 -3.38
C GLY A 10 3.19 -8.16 -4.18
N ILE A 11 2.84 -8.62 -5.38
CA ILE A 11 1.82 -8.02 -6.23
C ILE A 11 0.61 -8.94 -6.38
N VAL A 12 -0.58 -8.40 -6.20
CA VAL A 12 -1.82 -9.15 -6.36
C VAL A 12 -2.10 -9.35 -7.86
N LEU A 13 -2.01 -10.59 -8.32
CA LEU A 13 -2.32 -10.97 -9.70
C LEU A 13 -3.83 -11.09 -9.94
N SER A 14 -4.57 -11.60 -8.96
CA SER A 14 -6.02 -11.77 -9.04
C SER A 14 -6.65 -11.63 -7.66
N CYS A 15 -7.88 -11.11 -7.60
CA CYS A 15 -8.66 -10.93 -6.39
C CYS A 15 -10.09 -11.41 -6.61
N GLU A 16 -10.52 -12.42 -5.84
CA GLU A 16 -11.86 -12.99 -5.87
C GLU A 16 -12.56 -12.78 -4.52
N ASP A 17 -13.72 -12.14 -4.54
CA ASP A 17 -14.53 -11.86 -3.35
C ASP A 17 -15.44 -13.04 -3.01
N ILE A 18 -15.31 -13.58 -1.80
CA ILE A 18 -16.11 -14.69 -1.29
C ILE A 18 -17.04 -14.18 -0.16
N PRO A 19 -18.36 -14.10 -0.41
CA PRO A 19 -19.32 -13.72 0.62
C PRO A 19 -19.46 -14.85 1.65
N LYS A 20 -19.13 -14.59 2.91
CA LYS A 20 -19.28 -15.55 4.01
C LYS A 20 -20.58 -15.32 4.77
N LYS A 21 -21.42 -16.35 4.91
CA LYS A 21 -22.69 -16.28 5.64
C LYS A 21 -22.40 -16.27 7.15
N GLY A 22 -22.50 -15.11 7.80
CA GLY A 22 -22.31 -14.96 9.25
C GLY A 22 -20.92 -14.48 9.71
N GLY A 23 -20.12 -13.88 8.82
CA GLY A 23 -18.81 -13.32 9.18
C GLY A 23 -18.39 -12.16 8.28
N LYS A 24 -17.14 -11.69 8.43
CA LYS A 24 -16.56 -10.71 7.50
C LYS A 24 -16.37 -11.35 6.11
N PRO A 25 -16.62 -10.62 5.01
CA PRO A 25 -16.31 -11.11 3.67
C PRO A 25 -14.81 -11.41 3.57
N MET A 26 -14.48 -12.51 2.91
CA MET A 26 -13.09 -12.92 2.66
C MET A 26 -12.79 -12.74 1.18
N LYS A 27 -11.54 -12.42 0.88
CA LYS A 27 -11.03 -12.32 -0.48
C LYS A 27 -9.97 -13.39 -0.66
N VAL A 28 -10.10 -14.17 -1.72
CA VAL A 28 -9.08 -15.11 -2.16
C VAL A 28 -8.24 -14.38 -3.19
N LEU A 29 -6.96 -14.24 -2.91
CA LEU A 29 -6.03 -13.49 -3.73
C LEU A 29 -4.99 -14.45 -4.27
N LYS A 30 -4.54 -14.19 -5.50
CA LYS A 30 -3.30 -14.77 -6.02
C LYS A 30 -2.23 -13.71 -5.93
N VAL A 31 -1.20 -13.91 -5.12
CA VAL A 31 -0.15 -12.91 -4.89
C VAL A 31 1.18 -13.47 -5.36
N ASP A 32 1.83 -12.75 -6.25
CA ASP A 32 3.21 -13.03 -6.64
C ASP A 32 4.15 -12.37 -5.64
N ILE A 33 5.07 -13.14 -5.06
CA ILE A 33 6.05 -12.69 -4.07
C ILE A 33 7.49 -12.90 -4.56
N GLY A 34 7.68 -13.14 -5.88
CA GLY A 34 9.00 -13.32 -6.47
C GLY A 34 9.72 -14.57 -5.97
N SER A 35 8.97 -15.55 -5.46
CA SER A 35 9.49 -16.89 -5.15
C SER A 35 9.60 -17.70 -6.44
N GLU A 36 10.44 -18.74 -6.46
CA GLU A 36 10.67 -19.65 -7.61
C GLU A 36 9.40 -20.30 -8.21
N ASP A 37 8.27 -20.24 -7.52
CA ASP A 37 6.96 -20.58 -8.07
C ASP A 37 6.46 -19.44 -8.98
N ASP A 38 6.78 -19.53 -10.28
CA ASP A 38 6.34 -18.68 -11.41
C ASP A 38 4.82 -18.39 -11.46
N GLY A 39 4.01 -19.06 -10.64
CA GLY A 39 2.56 -18.95 -10.60
C GLY A 39 1.99 -18.01 -9.53
N GLY A 40 2.78 -17.57 -8.55
CA GLY A 40 2.27 -16.86 -7.35
C GLY A 40 1.49 -17.76 -6.39
N ILE A 41 1.31 -17.31 -5.15
CA ILE A 41 0.71 -18.08 -4.05
C ILE A 41 -0.73 -17.66 -3.75
N PRO A 42 -1.63 -18.59 -3.38
CA PRO A 42 -2.96 -18.24 -2.91
C PRO A 42 -2.90 -17.72 -1.48
N VAL A 43 -3.54 -16.58 -1.23
CA VAL A 43 -3.60 -15.91 0.08
C VAL A 43 -5.03 -15.46 0.33
N VAL A 44 -5.56 -15.80 1.51
CA VAL A 44 -6.89 -15.33 1.92
C VAL A 44 -6.73 -14.11 2.82
N THR A 45 -7.44 -13.03 2.51
CA THR A 45 -7.47 -11.81 3.34
C THR A 45 -8.90 -11.38 3.65
N THR A 46 -9.06 -10.60 4.72
CA THR A 46 -10.31 -9.88 5.02
C THR A 46 -10.19 -8.38 4.80
N ALA A 47 -9.01 -7.92 4.34
CA ALA A 47 -8.74 -6.50 4.13
C ALA A 47 -9.57 -5.95 2.97
N PRO A 48 -10.36 -4.87 3.18
CA PRO A 48 -11.27 -4.34 2.16
C PRO A 48 -10.55 -3.54 1.06
N ASN A 49 -9.31 -3.12 1.30
CA ASN A 49 -8.55 -2.25 0.41
C ASN A 49 -7.70 -3.00 -0.63
N VAL A 50 -7.65 -4.33 -0.59
CA VAL A 50 -6.85 -5.13 -1.53
C VAL A 50 -7.59 -5.31 -2.86
N ARG A 51 -6.89 -5.09 -3.97
CA ARG A 51 -7.38 -5.21 -5.35
C ARG A 51 -6.33 -5.86 -6.24
N ASP A 52 -6.72 -6.27 -7.43
CA ASP A 52 -5.80 -6.65 -8.49
C ASP A 52 -4.77 -5.52 -8.75
N GLY A 53 -3.53 -5.91 -9.03
CA GLY A 53 -2.39 -5.01 -9.23
C GLY A 53 -1.88 -4.32 -7.96
N SER A 54 -2.51 -4.51 -6.80
CA SER A 54 -2.04 -3.87 -5.55
C SER A 54 -0.72 -4.48 -5.09
N ARG A 55 0.27 -3.64 -4.79
CA ARG A 55 1.50 -4.09 -4.12
C ARG A 55 1.29 -4.09 -2.62
N VAL A 56 1.52 -5.24 -2.01
CA VAL A 56 1.24 -5.53 -0.60
C VAL A 56 2.42 -6.22 0.06
N VAL A 57 2.45 -6.20 1.39
CA VAL A 57 3.43 -6.99 2.15
C VAL A 57 2.79 -8.31 2.56
N VAL A 58 3.49 -9.41 2.28
CA VAL A 58 3.05 -10.77 2.55
C VAL A 58 4.08 -11.46 3.44
N ALA A 59 3.59 -12.10 4.51
CA ALA A 59 4.34 -13.07 5.28
C ALA A 59 4.06 -14.48 4.70
N PRO A 60 5.02 -15.10 3.99
CA PRO A 60 4.83 -16.45 3.44
C PRO A 60 4.76 -17.52 4.55
N ALA A 61 4.31 -18.72 4.19
CA ALA A 61 4.37 -19.87 5.09
C ALA A 61 5.82 -20.17 5.49
N GLY A 62 6.05 -20.38 6.79
CA GLY A 62 7.36 -20.48 7.42
C GLY A 62 7.72 -19.25 8.25
N SER A 63 7.18 -18.09 7.91
CA SER A 63 7.47 -16.84 8.61
C SER A 63 6.79 -16.74 9.97
N THR A 64 7.41 -15.98 10.87
CA THR A 64 6.84 -15.66 12.18
C THR A 64 6.16 -14.29 12.15
N VAL A 65 4.87 -14.26 12.53
CA VAL A 65 4.07 -13.01 12.60
C VAL A 65 3.69 -12.71 14.02
N VAL A 66 3.80 -11.44 14.40
CA VAL A 66 3.36 -10.97 15.71
C VAL A 66 1.91 -10.52 15.62
N SER A 67 1.05 -11.16 16.40
CA SER A 67 -0.37 -10.80 16.50
C SER A 67 -0.57 -9.52 17.31
N GLU A 68 -1.78 -8.96 17.27
CA GLU A 68 -2.12 -7.76 18.04
C GLU A 68 -1.97 -7.94 19.56
N GLU A 69 -2.07 -9.18 20.05
CA GLU A 69 -1.84 -9.56 21.45
C GLU A 69 -0.35 -9.70 21.81
N GLY A 70 0.55 -9.52 20.83
CA GLY A 70 2.00 -9.65 21.02
C GLY A 70 2.50 -11.09 20.93
N GLU A 71 1.65 -12.04 20.55
CA GLU A 71 2.01 -13.44 20.39
C GLU A 71 2.64 -13.71 19.02
N GLU A 72 3.77 -14.42 19.02
CA GLU A 72 4.45 -14.89 17.81
C GLU A 72 3.75 -16.14 17.27
N ILE A 73 3.17 -16.03 16.09
CA ILE A 73 2.50 -17.12 15.38
C ILE A 73 3.35 -17.51 14.18
N GLN A 74 3.74 -18.78 14.11
CA GLN A 74 4.42 -19.30 12.94
C GLN A 74 3.40 -19.69 11.86
N LEU A 75 3.56 -19.12 10.66
CA LEU A 75 2.67 -19.38 9.53
C LEU A 75 2.93 -20.76 8.96
N THR A 76 1.87 -21.56 8.81
CA THR A 76 1.91 -22.85 8.12
C THR A 76 0.95 -22.82 6.92
N LYS A 77 1.24 -23.62 5.89
CA LYS A 77 0.34 -23.78 4.75
C LYS A 77 -0.95 -24.41 5.23
N SER A 78 -2.04 -23.64 5.22
CA SER A 78 -3.32 -24.03 5.80
C SER A 78 -4.49 -23.63 4.91
N THR A 79 -5.67 -24.17 5.18
CA THR A 79 -6.90 -23.84 4.44
C THR A 79 -7.77 -22.92 5.29
N VAL A 80 -8.07 -21.71 4.78
CA VAL A 80 -8.90 -20.72 5.46
C VAL A 80 -10.25 -20.67 4.77
N GLY A 81 -11.31 -21.08 5.47
CA GLY A 81 -12.68 -21.01 4.95
C GLY A 81 -12.93 -21.86 3.69
N GLY A 82 -12.18 -22.95 3.51
CA GLY A 82 -12.27 -23.83 2.33
C GLY A 82 -11.32 -23.48 1.19
N HIS A 83 -10.54 -22.40 1.29
CA HIS A 83 -9.57 -21.98 0.29
C HIS A 83 -8.13 -22.11 0.81
N PRO A 84 -7.18 -22.56 -0.02
CA PRO A 84 -5.77 -22.64 0.38
C PRO A 84 -5.21 -21.24 0.64
N SER A 85 -4.45 -21.09 1.74
CA SER A 85 -3.70 -19.88 2.05
C SER A 85 -2.27 -20.27 2.43
N TRP A 86 -1.29 -19.79 1.65
CA TRP A 86 0.14 -20.06 1.85
C TRP A 86 0.90 -18.86 2.38
N GLY A 87 0.17 -17.91 2.96
CA GLY A 87 0.72 -16.73 3.61
C GLY A 87 -0.39 -15.89 4.20
N MET A 88 0.00 -14.75 4.78
CA MET A 88 -0.90 -13.75 5.32
C MET A 88 -0.47 -12.35 4.87
N ILE A 89 -1.43 -11.50 4.56
CA ILE A 89 -1.16 -10.09 4.25
C ILE A 89 -0.97 -9.33 5.56
N CYS A 90 0.12 -8.58 5.65
CA CYS A 90 0.46 -7.79 6.81
C CYS A 90 -0.24 -6.41 6.79
N ASP A 91 -0.68 -5.98 7.96
CA ASP A 91 -1.17 -4.62 8.20
C ASP A 91 -0.09 -3.78 8.90
N THR A 92 -0.37 -2.49 9.05
CA THR A 92 0.60 -1.54 9.62
C THR A 92 1.03 -1.90 11.05
N ARG A 93 0.16 -2.53 11.85
CA ARG A 93 0.47 -2.90 13.24
C ARG A 93 1.41 -4.10 13.28
N MET A 94 1.17 -5.09 12.43
CA MET A 94 2.08 -6.25 12.28
C MET A 94 3.49 -5.81 11.85
N LEU A 95 3.59 -4.79 11.00
CA LEU A 95 4.86 -4.21 10.57
C LEU A 95 5.49 -3.26 11.60
N GLY A 96 4.84 -2.99 12.74
CA GLY A 96 5.32 -2.03 13.73
C GLY A 96 5.29 -0.57 13.26
N TRP A 97 4.56 -0.27 12.17
CA TRP A 97 4.47 1.08 11.63
C TRP A 97 3.49 1.95 12.43
N SER A 98 3.88 3.20 12.65
CA SER A 98 3.00 4.20 13.26
C SER A 98 1.97 4.75 12.26
N GLY A 99 0.69 4.80 12.66
CA GLY A 99 -0.37 5.50 11.92
C GLY A 99 -1.11 4.67 10.86
N GLY A 100 -1.77 3.58 11.28
CA GLY A 100 -2.71 2.82 10.46
C GLY A 100 -3.77 2.12 11.29
N ALA A 101 -4.66 1.37 10.62
CA ALA A 101 -5.75 0.63 11.25
C ALA A 101 -5.50 -0.88 11.15
N ALA A 102 -5.82 -1.61 12.22
CA ALA A 102 -5.77 -3.06 12.22
C ALA A 102 -6.69 -3.64 11.13
N GLY A 103 -6.22 -4.67 10.42
CA GLY A 103 -6.98 -5.32 9.35
C GLY A 103 -7.04 -4.54 8.02
N VAL A 104 -6.26 -3.47 7.86
CA VAL A 104 -6.07 -2.78 6.57
C VAL A 104 -4.73 -3.21 5.99
N ALA A 105 -4.75 -3.81 4.80
CA ALA A 105 -3.53 -4.27 4.14
C ALA A 105 -2.58 -3.10 3.87
N VAL A 106 -1.29 -3.29 4.14
CA VAL A 106 -0.28 -2.33 3.74
C VAL A 106 -0.14 -2.32 2.22
N GLN A 107 -0.22 -1.13 1.63
CA GLN A 107 0.03 -0.90 0.22
C GLN A 107 1.37 -0.19 0.04
N LEU A 108 2.17 -0.70 -0.88
CA LEU A 108 3.46 -0.13 -1.26
C LEU A 108 3.38 0.53 -2.64
N ASP A 109 4.30 1.45 -2.89
CA ASP A 109 4.44 2.11 -4.18
C ASP A 109 5.10 1.20 -5.21
N GLU A 110 4.97 1.57 -6.49
CA GLU A 110 5.59 0.85 -7.59
C GLU A 110 7.13 0.91 -7.60
N SER A 111 7.73 1.73 -6.74
CA SER A 111 9.16 1.74 -6.52
C SER A 111 9.70 0.47 -5.83
N PHE A 112 8.86 -0.32 -5.14
CA PHE A 112 9.31 -1.51 -4.40
C PHE A 112 9.18 -2.78 -5.25
N PRO A 113 10.29 -3.46 -5.62
CA PRO A 113 10.23 -4.66 -6.45
C PRO A 113 9.53 -5.81 -5.72
N VAL A 114 8.90 -6.69 -6.48
CA VAL A 114 8.34 -7.93 -5.93
C VAL A 114 9.48 -8.84 -5.45
N GLY A 115 9.29 -9.46 -4.29
CA GLY A 115 10.27 -10.38 -3.67
C GLY A 115 11.32 -9.72 -2.78
N THR A 116 11.34 -8.39 -2.67
CA THR A 116 12.23 -7.70 -1.72
C THR A 116 11.64 -7.68 -0.31
N GLU A 117 12.48 -7.39 0.67
CA GLU A 117 12.05 -7.14 2.04
C GLU A 117 11.22 -5.84 2.12
N PRO A 118 10.19 -5.77 3.00
CA PRO A 118 9.43 -4.55 3.20
C PRO A 118 10.23 -3.51 3.98
N PRO A 119 9.94 -2.20 3.80
CA PRO A 119 10.62 -1.16 4.55
C PRO A 119 10.28 -1.24 6.04
N ALA A 120 11.26 -0.97 6.91
CA ALA A 120 11.08 -1.00 8.37
C ALA A 120 10.20 0.12 8.91
N SER A 121 9.83 1.10 8.09
CA SER A 121 8.96 2.22 8.46
C SER A 121 8.02 2.57 7.32
N LYS A 122 6.84 3.12 7.67
CA LYS A 122 5.83 3.53 6.69
C LYS A 122 6.46 4.52 5.70
N PRO A 123 6.46 4.21 4.38
CA PRO A 123 6.96 5.14 3.39
C PRO A 123 6.14 6.42 3.48
N ARG A 124 6.76 7.50 3.94
CA ARG A 124 6.12 8.81 4.00
C ARG A 124 6.09 9.31 2.55
N PRO A 125 4.93 9.67 1.97
CA PRO A 125 4.91 10.25 0.64
C PRO A 125 5.55 11.64 0.71
N LYS A 126 6.86 11.72 0.45
CA LYS A 126 7.60 12.95 0.16
C LYS A 126 8.71 12.60 -0.83
N GLN A 127 8.48 13.01 -2.07
CA GLN A 127 9.45 13.66 -2.95
C GLN A 127 10.92 13.34 -2.63
N GLN A 128 11.51 12.41 -3.40
CA GLN A 128 12.95 12.10 -3.57
C GLN A 128 13.79 11.98 -2.28
N GLU A 129 14.44 10.84 -2.09
CA GLU A 129 15.89 10.68 -2.25
C GLU A 129 16.31 9.33 -1.63
N GLU A 130 17.24 8.67 -2.32
CA GLU A 130 18.20 7.70 -1.78
C GLU A 130 18.73 8.23 -0.42
N ASP A 131 19.00 7.45 0.61
CA ASP A 131 20.12 6.53 0.69
C ASP A 131 20.25 6.17 2.19
N GLU A 132 21.09 5.19 2.47
CA GLU A 132 21.69 4.90 3.76
C GLU A 132 21.84 6.08 4.75
N VAL A 133 21.58 5.77 6.01
CA VAL A 133 21.94 6.62 7.15
C VAL A 133 23.47 6.79 7.16
N PRO A 134 24.03 8.01 7.28
CA PRO A 134 24.49 8.38 8.62
C PRO A 134 24.35 9.87 8.99
N ALA A 135 24.43 10.07 10.30
CA ALA A 135 24.31 11.31 11.07
C ALA A 135 25.04 12.55 10.52
N GLY A 136 24.35 13.70 10.56
CA GLY A 136 24.92 15.05 10.45
C GLY A 136 23.88 16.11 10.79
N PRO A 137 24.24 17.23 11.45
CA PRO A 137 23.33 18.04 12.26
C PRO A 137 22.50 19.05 11.46
N VAL A 138 21.38 19.40 12.08
CA VAL A 138 20.39 20.44 11.76
C VAL A 138 20.95 21.72 11.14
N GLU A 139 20.36 22.17 10.03
CA GLU A 139 20.26 23.60 9.72
C GLU A 139 18.88 23.98 9.17
N ASP A 140 18.45 25.13 9.66
CA ASP A 140 17.17 25.83 9.56
C ASP A 140 16.94 26.38 8.15
N GLY A 141 15.73 26.30 7.58
CA GLY A 141 15.57 26.78 6.20
C GLY A 141 14.20 26.74 5.55
N LEU A 142 13.31 27.62 6.03
CA LEU A 142 12.51 28.47 5.15
C LEU A 142 11.33 27.82 4.36
N PHE A 143 10.19 27.81 5.05
CA PHE A 143 8.87 28.08 4.47
C PHE A 143 8.96 29.15 3.35
N GLU A 144 8.57 28.82 2.11
CA GLU A 144 7.77 29.69 1.22
C GLU A 144 7.62 29.10 -0.20
N ARG A 145 6.40 28.73 -0.58
CA ARG A 145 5.94 28.83 -1.99
C ARG A 145 4.58 29.49 -2.02
N LYS A 146 4.58 30.83 -1.88
CA LYS A 146 3.47 31.68 -2.32
C LYS A 146 3.41 31.63 -3.85
N LEU A 147 2.26 31.27 -4.41
CA LEU A 147 1.97 31.44 -5.84
C LEU A 147 2.23 32.90 -6.25
N THR A 148 2.92 33.08 -7.36
CA THR A 148 3.21 34.42 -7.88
C THR A 148 1.94 35.06 -8.44
N LYS A 149 1.85 36.39 -8.31
CA LYS A 149 0.72 37.22 -8.75
C LYS A 149 0.40 37.06 -10.25
N GLU A 150 1.37 36.60 -11.04
CA GLU A 150 1.26 36.41 -12.48
C GLU A 150 0.45 35.15 -12.86
N GLU A 151 0.65 34.04 -12.13
CA GLU A 151 -0.08 32.79 -12.35
C GLU A 151 -1.56 32.93 -11.98
N LYS A 152 -1.86 33.65 -10.89
CA LYS A 152 -3.25 33.94 -10.48
C LYS A 152 -3.96 34.86 -11.47
N LYS A 153 -3.23 35.77 -12.14
CA LYS A 153 -3.78 36.68 -13.16
C LYS A 153 -4.06 35.95 -14.48
N LYS A 154 -3.21 35.00 -14.89
CA LYS A 154 -3.44 34.17 -16.09
C LYS A 154 -4.69 33.29 -15.94
N LEU A 155 -4.85 32.62 -14.79
CA LEU A 155 -6.02 31.77 -14.54
C LEU A 155 -7.35 32.56 -14.54
N ALA A 156 -7.34 33.81 -14.06
CA ALA A 156 -8.52 34.67 -14.04
C ALA A 156 -8.87 35.22 -15.45
N ALA A 157 -7.86 35.54 -16.27
CA ALA A 157 -8.07 36.02 -17.63
C ALA A 157 -8.65 34.92 -18.54
N GLU A 158 -8.13 33.70 -18.43
CA GLU A 158 -8.57 32.55 -19.23
C GLU A 158 -10.02 32.13 -18.90
N LYS A 159 -10.38 32.10 -17.62
CA LYS A 159 -11.78 31.87 -17.19
C LYS A 159 -12.76 32.92 -17.72
N ARG A 160 -12.31 34.17 -17.87
CA ARG A 160 -13.16 35.26 -18.39
C ARG A 160 -13.31 35.20 -19.90
N ALA A 161 -12.27 34.76 -20.63
CA ALA A 161 -12.34 34.52 -22.07
C ALA A 161 -13.28 33.34 -22.40
N ALA A 162 -13.14 32.22 -21.68
CA ALA A 162 -14.00 31.05 -21.86
C ALA A 162 -15.49 31.36 -21.60
N LYS A 163 -15.79 32.15 -20.56
CA LYS A 163 -17.17 32.55 -20.25
C LYS A 163 -17.76 33.52 -21.29
N LYS A 164 -16.93 34.30 -21.99
CA LYS A 164 -17.38 35.23 -23.03
C LYS A 164 -17.63 34.51 -24.35
N ALA A 165 -16.82 33.50 -24.69
CA ALA A 165 -17.05 32.61 -25.83
C ALA A 165 -18.34 31.80 -25.65
N ALA A 166 -18.54 31.18 -24.47
CA ALA A 166 -19.74 30.40 -24.19
C ALA A 166 -21.05 31.22 -24.17
N LYS A 167 -20.98 32.55 -24.01
CA LYS A 167 -22.16 33.43 -24.06
C LYS A 167 -22.47 33.94 -25.48
N ALA A 168 -21.48 34.01 -26.36
CA ALA A 168 -21.68 34.43 -27.75
C ALA A 168 -22.35 33.33 -28.60
N GLU A 169 -22.05 32.06 -28.32
CA GLU A 169 -22.61 30.92 -29.05
C GLU A 169 -24.07 30.59 -28.66
N LYS A 170 -24.60 31.20 -27.59
CA LYS A 170 -25.97 30.96 -27.09
C LYS A 170 -26.97 32.07 -27.45
N THR A 171 -26.60 33.00 -28.34
CA THR A 171 -27.48 34.10 -28.81
C THR A 171 -27.40 34.25 -30.33
N THR A 172 -27.38 33.13 -31.05
CA THR A 172 -27.67 33.05 -32.49
C THR A 172 -28.59 31.86 -32.72
#